data_AF-A0A9P7GR11-F1
#
_entry.id   AF-A0A9P7GR11-F1
#
_cell.length_a   1.000
_cell.length_b   1.000
_cell.length_c   1.000
_cell.angle_alpha   90.00
_cell.angle_beta   90.00
_cell.angle_gamma   90.00
#
_symmetry.space_group_name_H-M   'P 1'
#
loop_
_entity.id
_entity.type
_entity.pdbx_description
1 polymer ?
#
loop_
_entity_poly.entity_id
_entity_poly.type
_entity_poly.pdbx_seq_one_letter_code
_entity_poly.pdbx_strand_id
1 'polypeptide(L)'
;MSHQSWSSPFASWHNRALLTPHPSPHAFNPTRDSLQLAVLLNAPIEHEGISLALFKDPTVTQIVAVDSLGRVLLVSEKDAVGILELARGALALPDTGAFRNTWAIKQPATSQPIHRIFIPSASGTDQLHEISVQGFSKEIRELREPVQDIQELPPVLWELTGLLLEARDGAVYGAERDEVVLGKVREAVGGLF
;
A
#
# COMPACT_ATOMS: atom_id res chain seq x y z
N MET A 1 -17.69 -19.58 -16.11
CA MET A 1 -16.51 -19.11 -15.37
C MET A 1 -17.03 -18.26 -14.23
N SER A 2 -16.85 -18.70 -12.98
CA SER A 2 -17.31 -17.93 -11.82
C SER A 2 -16.43 -16.68 -11.69
N HIS A 3 -17.00 -15.50 -11.90
CA HIS A 3 -16.35 -14.24 -11.55
C HIS A 3 -16.18 -14.22 -10.02
N GLN A 4 -14.96 -14.46 -9.56
CA GLN A 4 -14.63 -14.25 -8.17
C GLN A 4 -14.57 -12.73 -7.97
N SER A 5 -15.59 -12.15 -7.35
CA SER A 5 -15.57 -10.74 -6.95
C SER A 5 -14.51 -10.55 -5.86
N TRP A 6 -13.70 -9.50 -5.95
CA TRP A 6 -12.77 -9.17 -4.87
C TRP A 6 -13.50 -9.06 -3.53
N SER A 7 -13.00 -9.76 -2.52
CA SER A 7 -13.50 -9.67 -1.16
C SER A 7 -12.34 -9.87 -0.20
N SER A 8 -12.36 -9.15 0.92
CA SER A 8 -11.41 -9.31 2.00
C SER A 8 -12.15 -9.17 3.33
N PRO A 9 -11.85 -10.00 4.35
CA PRO A 9 -12.37 -9.80 5.70
C PRO A 9 -11.88 -8.48 6.34
N PHE A 10 -10.86 -7.84 5.75
CA PHE A 10 -10.30 -6.56 6.18
C PHE A 10 -10.78 -5.38 5.34
N ALA A 11 -11.65 -5.61 4.34
CA ALA A 11 -12.21 -4.54 3.52
C ALA A 11 -12.88 -3.45 4.38
N SER A 12 -12.89 -2.22 3.89
CA SER A 12 -13.34 -1.03 4.63
C SER A 12 -12.53 -0.72 5.88
N TRP A 13 -11.27 -1.18 5.98
CA TRP A 13 -10.42 -0.83 7.13
C TRP A 13 -10.20 0.67 7.20
N HIS A 14 -10.08 1.33 6.04
CA HIS A 14 -9.83 2.77 5.99
C HIS A 14 -11.04 3.55 6.51
N ASN A 15 -12.26 3.16 6.11
CA ASN A 15 -13.50 3.72 6.64
C ASN A 15 -13.61 3.59 8.17
N ARG A 16 -13.16 2.45 8.74
CA ARG A 16 -13.10 2.27 10.20
C ARG A 16 -12.05 3.19 10.82
N ALA A 17 -10.87 3.28 10.22
CA ALA A 17 -9.76 4.10 10.72
C ALA A 17 -10.06 5.61 10.67
N LEU A 18 -10.89 6.06 9.72
CA LEU A 18 -11.38 7.44 9.65
C LEU A 18 -12.19 7.86 10.89
N LEU A 19 -12.81 6.90 11.61
CA LEU A 19 -13.53 7.15 12.86
C LEU A 19 -12.60 7.25 14.07
N THR A 20 -11.32 6.93 13.90
CA THR A 20 -10.30 6.88 14.96
C THR A 20 -9.05 7.65 14.53
N PRO A 21 -9.13 8.98 14.34
CA PRO A 21 -7.97 9.79 14.03
C PRO A 21 -6.94 9.76 15.17
N HIS A 22 -5.67 9.96 14.84
CA HIS A 22 -4.61 10.12 15.83
C HIS A 22 -4.92 11.34 16.73
N PRO A 23 -4.75 11.26 18.06
CA PRO A 23 -5.11 12.35 18.97
C PRO A 23 -4.26 13.63 18.76
N SER A 24 -3.11 13.51 18.12
CA SER A 24 -2.24 14.64 17.78
C SER A 24 -1.56 14.41 16.43
N PRO A 25 -2.28 14.58 15.30
CA PRO A 25 -1.78 14.18 13.98
C PRO A 25 -0.54 14.97 13.56
N HIS A 26 -0.47 16.27 13.88
CA HIS A 26 0.71 17.10 13.58
C HIS A 26 1.89 16.87 14.51
N ALA A 27 1.68 16.24 15.67
CA ALA A 27 2.77 15.84 16.56
C ALA A 27 3.37 14.49 16.18
N PHE A 28 2.63 13.66 15.43
CA PHE A 28 3.15 12.39 14.91
C PHE A 28 4.39 12.64 14.06
N ASN A 29 5.45 11.89 14.34
CA ASN A 29 6.75 12.03 13.70
C ASN A 29 7.24 10.65 13.23
N PRO A 30 6.83 10.20 12.03
CA PRO A 30 7.21 8.90 11.51
C PRO A 30 8.73 8.83 11.33
N THR A 31 9.29 7.64 11.54
CA THR A 31 10.71 7.37 11.30
C THR A 31 10.85 6.15 10.40
N ARG A 32 12.01 6.02 9.75
CA ARG A 32 12.30 4.85 8.93
C ARG A 32 12.21 3.55 9.74
N ASP A 33 12.72 3.55 10.96
CA ASP A 33 12.79 2.36 11.83
C ASP A 33 11.42 1.90 12.35
N SER A 34 10.44 2.81 12.37
CA SER A 34 9.09 2.46 12.75
C SER A 34 8.21 2.03 11.58
N LEU A 35 8.69 2.13 10.34
CA LEU A 35 7.95 1.76 9.14
C LEU A 35 7.61 0.27 9.14
N GLN A 36 6.34 -0.04 8.93
CA GLN A 36 5.82 -1.40 8.79
C GLN A 36 5.45 -1.74 7.34
N LEU A 37 5.06 -0.73 6.56
CA LEU A 37 4.70 -0.87 5.15
C LEU A 37 4.61 0.52 4.51
N ALA A 38 5.08 0.68 3.27
CA ALA A 38 4.85 1.89 2.48
C ALA A 38 4.29 1.54 1.10
N VAL A 39 3.42 2.39 0.58
CA VAL A 39 2.81 2.24 -0.74
C VAL A 39 2.95 3.55 -1.49
N LEU A 40 3.74 3.52 -2.56
CA LEU A 40 3.93 4.65 -3.44
C LEU A 40 3.17 4.42 -4.75
N LEU A 41 2.74 5.51 -5.36
CA LEU A 41 2.09 5.54 -6.66
C LEU A 41 3.05 6.14 -7.67
N ASN A 42 3.27 5.43 -8.77
CA ASN A 42 3.81 5.98 -9.99
C ASN A 42 2.71 6.00 -11.06
N ALA A 43 2.21 7.19 -11.36
CA ALA A 43 1.19 7.45 -12.37
C ALA A 43 1.56 8.66 -13.23
N PRO A 44 0.97 8.81 -14.44
CA PRO A 44 1.29 9.94 -15.33
C PRO A 44 1.07 11.34 -14.73
N ILE A 45 0.15 11.48 -13.77
CA ILE A 45 -0.19 12.76 -13.12
C ILE A 45 0.49 12.89 -11.74
N GLU A 46 0.79 11.76 -11.10
CA GLU A 46 1.39 11.70 -9.76
C GLU A 46 2.53 10.68 -9.82
N HIS A 47 3.73 11.14 -10.20
CA HIS A 47 4.89 10.29 -10.45
C HIS A 47 5.45 9.64 -9.18
N GLU A 48 5.25 10.29 -8.04
CA GLU A 48 5.85 9.96 -6.73
C GLU A 48 4.83 10.19 -5.60
N GLY A 49 3.62 9.65 -5.77
CA GLY A 49 2.54 9.81 -4.80
C GLY A 49 2.68 8.89 -3.60
N ILE A 50 2.35 9.37 -2.41
CA ILE A 50 2.13 8.49 -1.25
C ILE A 50 0.68 8.00 -1.32
N SER A 51 0.47 6.69 -1.31
CA SER A 51 -0.86 6.10 -1.19
C SER A 51 -1.16 5.73 0.26
N LEU A 52 -0.19 5.13 0.94
CA LEU A 52 -0.29 4.71 2.34
C LEU A 52 1.11 4.55 2.94
N ALA A 53 1.27 4.87 4.21
CA ALA A 53 2.37 4.40 5.02
C ALA A 53 1.87 3.96 6.40
N LEU A 54 2.34 2.80 6.87
CA LEU A 54 2.01 2.23 8.17
C LEU A 54 3.23 2.30 9.08
N PHE A 55 3.04 2.76 10.31
CA PHE A 55 4.10 2.93 11.29
C PHE A 55 3.70 2.38 12.65
N LYS A 56 4.69 1.93 13.42
CA LYS A 56 4.57 1.87 14.86
C LYS A 56 4.77 3.27 15.45
N ASP A 57 4.01 3.60 16.47
CA ASP A 57 4.19 4.83 17.24
C ASP A 57 4.30 4.44 18.71
N PRO A 58 5.36 4.83 19.45
CA PRO A 58 5.49 4.50 20.86
C PRO A 58 4.45 5.19 21.77
N THR A 59 3.74 6.21 21.27
CA THR A 59 2.74 6.99 22.04
C THR A 59 1.35 6.38 22.03
N VAL A 60 1.09 5.43 21.12
CA VAL A 60 -0.19 4.71 21.00
C VAL A 60 0.07 3.20 20.86
N THR A 61 -0.93 2.37 21.11
CA THR A 61 -0.76 0.91 20.99
C THR A 61 -1.06 0.38 19.60
N GLN A 62 -1.82 1.14 18.80
CA GLN A 62 -2.23 0.79 17.45
C GLN A 62 -1.15 1.11 16.41
N ILE A 63 -1.25 0.45 15.26
CA ILE A 63 -0.53 0.89 14.06
C ILE A 63 -1.13 2.22 13.59
N VAL A 64 -0.24 3.16 13.27
CA VAL A 64 -0.61 4.45 12.70
C VAL A 64 -0.53 4.37 11.19
N ALA A 65 -1.63 4.67 10.50
CA ALA A 65 -1.68 4.85 9.06
C ALA A 65 -1.59 6.33 8.72
N VAL A 66 -0.74 6.68 7.75
CA VAL A 66 -0.82 7.96 7.04
C VAL A 66 -1.27 7.69 5.62
N ASP A 67 -2.40 8.26 5.24
CA ASP A 67 -2.99 8.04 3.93
C ASP A 67 -2.58 9.11 2.89
N SER A 68 -3.11 8.98 1.67
CA SER A 68 -2.72 9.85 0.55
C SER A 68 -3.04 11.35 0.71
N LEU A 69 -3.96 11.69 1.64
CA LEU A 69 -4.32 13.05 2.00
C LEU A 69 -3.52 13.58 3.20
N GLY A 70 -2.66 12.75 3.81
CA GLY A 70 -1.92 13.11 5.01
C GLY A 70 -2.74 12.96 6.30
N ARG A 71 -3.88 12.25 6.27
CA ARG A 71 -4.62 11.96 7.50
C ARG A 71 -3.85 10.92 8.31
N VAL A 72 -3.65 11.20 9.60
CA VAL A 72 -3.01 10.29 10.54
C VAL A 72 -4.09 9.53 11.30
N LEU A 73 -4.21 8.23 11.06
CA LEU A 73 -5.32 7.39 11.51
C LEU A 73 -4.80 6.23 12.36
N LEU A 74 -5.54 5.85 13.39
CA LEU A 74 -5.27 4.64 14.16
C LEU A 74 -5.97 3.45 13.50
N VAL A 75 -5.20 2.41 13.14
CA VAL A 75 -5.73 1.20 12.52
C VAL A 75 -6.10 0.19 13.61
N SER A 76 -7.25 -0.45 13.49
CA SER A 76 -7.65 -1.50 14.44
C SER A 76 -6.63 -2.65 14.43
N GLU A 77 -6.42 -3.30 15.58
CA GLU A 77 -5.45 -4.41 15.68
C GLU A 77 -5.76 -5.53 14.67
N LYS A 78 -7.04 -5.88 14.52
CA LYS A 78 -7.49 -6.89 13.55
C LYS A 78 -7.09 -6.53 12.12
N ASP A 79 -7.32 -5.29 11.71
CA ASP A 79 -7.01 -4.83 10.36
C ASP A 79 -5.50 -4.73 10.13
N ALA A 80 -4.77 -4.20 11.11
CA ALA A 80 -3.33 -4.09 11.06
C ALA A 80 -2.65 -5.47 10.94
N VAL A 81 -3.07 -6.45 11.75
CA VAL A 81 -2.56 -7.82 11.68
C VAL A 81 -2.85 -8.41 10.30
N GLY A 82 -4.09 -8.31 9.81
CA GLY A 82 -4.47 -8.85 8.50
C GLY A 82 -3.68 -8.27 7.33
N ILE A 83 -3.56 -6.94 7.27
CA ILE A 83 -2.79 -6.26 6.21
C ILE A 83 -1.31 -6.66 6.27
N LEU A 84 -0.71 -6.71 7.45
CA LEU A 84 0.71 -7.05 7.61
C LEU A 84 0.99 -8.54 7.38
N GLU A 85 0.04 -9.43 7.63
CA GLU A 85 0.14 -10.85 7.27
C GLU A 85 0.07 -11.05 5.76
N LEU A 86 -0.83 -10.36 5.06
CA LEU A 86 -0.88 -10.35 3.60
C LEU A 86 0.43 -9.81 3.00
N ALA A 87 0.98 -8.73 3.56
CA ALA A 87 2.28 -8.19 3.18
C ALA A 87 3.40 -9.23 3.35
N ARG A 88 3.49 -9.88 4.51
CA ARG A 88 4.46 -10.96 4.74
C ARG A 88 4.26 -12.13 3.78
N GLY A 89 3.02 -12.50 3.48
CA GLY A 89 2.71 -13.54 2.50
C GLY A 89 3.16 -13.17 1.07
N ALA A 90 3.09 -11.90 0.69
CA ALA A 90 3.57 -11.42 -0.59
C ALA A 90 5.09 -11.56 -0.76
N LEU A 91 5.86 -11.61 0.33
CA LEU A 91 7.32 -11.85 0.28
C LEU A 91 7.68 -13.28 -0.18
N ALA A 92 6.75 -14.22 -0.12
CA ALA A 92 6.96 -15.58 -0.60
C ALA A 92 6.73 -15.73 -2.12
N LEU A 93 6.27 -14.67 -2.79
CA LEU A 93 6.05 -14.67 -4.22
C LEU A 93 7.39 -14.64 -4.98
N PRO A 94 7.47 -15.28 -6.16
CA PRO A 94 8.67 -15.21 -6.97
C PRO A 94 8.92 -13.79 -7.47
N ASP A 95 10.19 -13.45 -7.67
CA ASP A 95 10.55 -12.23 -8.39
C ASP A 95 10.06 -12.33 -9.85
N THR A 96 9.48 -11.24 -10.34
CA THR A 96 8.97 -11.20 -11.72
C THR A 96 10.10 -11.03 -12.75
N GLY A 97 11.29 -10.61 -12.31
CA GLY A 97 12.39 -10.20 -13.20
C GLY A 97 12.12 -8.90 -13.97
N ALA A 98 10.92 -8.32 -13.84
CA ALA A 98 10.55 -7.07 -14.44
C ALA A 98 11.04 -5.87 -13.60
N PHE A 99 11.05 -4.69 -14.21
CA PHE A 99 11.36 -3.44 -13.53
C PHE A 99 10.55 -3.30 -12.22
N ARG A 100 11.25 -3.01 -11.11
CA ARG A 100 10.67 -2.84 -9.76
C ARG A 100 9.78 -4.01 -9.30
N ASN A 101 10.12 -5.23 -9.72
CA ASN A 101 9.39 -6.46 -9.37
C ASN A 101 7.88 -6.34 -9.65
N THR A 102 7.55 -5.81 -10.84
CA THR A 102 6.17 -5.45 -11.19
C THR A 102 5.39 -6.65 -11.69
N TRP A 103 4.25 -6.91 -11.05
CA TRP A 103 3.16 -7.77 -11.49
C TRP A 103 2.18 -6.94 -12.31
N ALA A 104 2.24 -7.07 -13.64
CA ALA A 104 1.40 -6.28 -14.54
C ALA A 104 0.11 -7.03 -14.89
N ILE A 105 -1.03 -6.50 -14.50
CA ILE A 105 -2.34 -7.01 -14.93
C ILE A 105 -2.56 -6.62 -16.40
N LYS A 106 -3.10 -7.55 -17.18
CA LYS A 106 -3.51 -7.32 -18.56
C LYS A 106 -4.66 -6.32 -18.59
N GLN A 107 -4.37 -5.13 -19.11
CA GLN A 107 -5.33 -4.04 -19.22
C GLN A 107 -5.55 -3.67 -20.69
N PRO A 108 -6.76 -3.19 -21.07
CA PRO A 108 -7.03 -2.75 -22.45
C PRO A 108 -6.13 -1.58 -22.90
N ALA A 109 -5.65 -0.75 -21.98
CA ALA A 109 -4.79 0.40 -22.25
C ALA A 109 -3.40 0.22 -21.62
N THR A 110 -2.37 0.78 -22.26
CA THR A 110 -0.95 0.56 -21.92
C THR A 110 -0.41 1.45 -20.79
N SER A 111 -0.99 2.65 -20.59
CA SER A 111 -0.54 3.61 -19.58
C SER A 111 -1.29 3.44 -18.26
N GLN A 112 -0.90 2.42 -17.49
CA GLN A 112 -1.52 2.08 -16.21
C GLN A 112 -0.65 2.50 -15.02
N PRO A 113 -1.27 2.95 -13.91
CA PRO A 113 -0.55 3.27 -12.68
C PRO A 113 0.18 2.04 -12.13
N ILE A 114 1.31 2.28 -11.48
CA ILE A 114 2.09 1.28 -10.75
C ILE A 114 2.02 1.60 -9.27
N HIS A 115 1.49 0.67 -8.49
CA HIS A 115 1.50 0.71 -7.03
C HIS A 115 2.74 -0.04 -6.54
N ARG A 116 3.69 0.69 -5.97
CA ARG A 116 4.95 0.16 -5.44
C ARG A 116 4.77 -0.10 -3.96
N ILE A 117 4.83 -1.35 -3.55
CA ILE A 117 4.62 -1.78 -2.16
C ILE A 117 5.98 -2.15 -1.59
N PHE A 118 6.33 -1.50 -0.48
CA PHE A 118 7.58 -1.71 0.23
C PHE A 118 7.33 -2.33 1.59
N ILE A 119 7.97 -3.47 1.80
CA ILE A 119 7.76 -4.33 2.96
C ILE A 119 9.12 -4.54 3.65
N PRO A 120 9.26 -4.16 4.92
CA PRO A 120 10.48 -4.46 5.68
C PRO A 120 10.78 -5.95 5.69
N SER A 121 12.05 -6.29 5.48
CA SER A 121 12.53 -7.66 5.64
C SER A 121 12.51 -8.08 7.11
N ALA A 122 12.58 -9.38 7.36
CA ALA A 122 12.72 -9.91 8.72
C ALA A 122 14.03 -9.44 9.40
N SER A 123 15.02 -9.03 8.60
CA SER A 123 16.29 -8.44 9.07
C SER A 123 16.19 -6.98 9.52
N GLY A 124 15.04 -6.31 9.31
CA GLY A 124 14.79 -4.93 9.72
C GLY A 124 14.38 -3.99 8.58
N THR A 125 14.31 -2.70 8.88
CA THR A 125 13.86 -1.60 7.99
C THR A 125 14.94 -1.10 7.02
N ASP A 126 16.18 -1.56 7.19
CA ASP A 126 17.31 -1.26 6.31
C ASP A 126 17.22 -1.99 4.96
N GLN A 127 16.50 -3.12 4.93
CA GLN A 127 16.21 -3.87 3.71
C GLN A 127 14.70 -3.90 3.49
N LEU A 128 14.22 -3.08 2.55
CA LEU A 128 12.84 -3.20 2.09
C LEU A 128 12.80 -4.04 0.82
N HIS A 129 11.86 -4.99 0.80
CA HIS A 129 11.49 -5.69 -0.41
C HIS A 129 10.45 -4.84 -1.16
N GLU A 130 10.74 -4.56 -2.43
CA GLU A 130 9.80 -3.91 -3.35
C GLU A 130 9.04 -4.99 -4.12
N ILE A 131 7.71 -4.91 -4.07
CA ILE A 131 6.80 -5.65 -4.95
C ILE A 131 5.80 -4.66 -5.53
N SER A 132 5.63 -4.67 -6.85
CA SER A 132 4.79 -3.67 -7.52
C SER A 132 3.62 -4.31 -8.24
N VAL A 133 2.50 -3.61 -8.31
CA VAL A 133 1.33 -4.02 -9.11
C VAL A 133 0.99 -2.92 -10.09
N GLN A 134 0.98 -3.25 -11.39
CA GLN A 134 0.58 -2.33 -12.45
C GLN A 134 -0.85 -2.62 -12.91
N GLY A 135 -1.66 -1.57 -13.01
CA GLY A 135 -3.01 -1.67 -13.53
C GLY A 135 -3.93 -2.51 -12.65
N PHE A 136 -3.86 -2.33 -11.33
CA PHE A 136 -4.69 -3.08 -10.40
C PHE A 136 -6.19 -2.96 -10.72
N SER A 137 -6.92 -4.07 -10.59
CA SER A 137 -8.37 -4.16 -10.76
C SER A 137 -8.95 -5.16 -9.77
N LYS A 138 -10.17 -4.90 -9.28
CA LYS A 138 -10.93 -5.81 -8.40
C LYS A 138 -11.71 -6.86 -9.20
N GLU A 139 -11.58 -6.85 -10.52
CA GLU A 139 -12.36 -7.65 -11.47
C GLU A 139 -11.45 -8.47 -12.40
N ILE A 140 -10.30 -7.92 -12.78
CA ILE A 140 -9.34 -8.53 -13.70
C ILE A 140 -8.08 -8.90 -12.92
N ARG A 141 -7.65 -10.16 -13.07
CA ARG A 141 -6.43 -10.69 -12.45
C ARG A 141 -5.44 -11.25 -13.46
N GLU A 142 -5.86 -11.56 -14.69
CA GLU A 142 -4.97 -12.08 -15.73
C GLU A 142 -3.74 -11.18 -15.88
N LEU A 143 -2.55 -11.76 -15.82
CA LEU A 143 -1.30 -11.03 -15.99
C LEU A 143 -1.06 -10.76 -17.48
N ARG A 144 -0.44 -9.62 -17.79
CA ARG A 144 -0.01 -9.30 -19.16
C ARG A 144 1.02 -10.32 -19.66
N GLU A 145 1.94 -10.70 -18.78
CA GLU A 145 2.93 -11.75 -18.99
C GLU A 145 2.92 -12.66 -17.76
N PRO A 146 2.87 -13.99 -17.92
CA PRO A 146 2.97 -14.92 -16.79
C PRO A 146 4.29 -14.74 -16.04
N VAL A 147 4.25 -14.90 -14.72
CA VAL A 147 5.44 -14.95 -13.86
C VAL A 147 5.68 -16.41 -13.49
N GLN A 148 6.70 -17.03 -14.07
CA GLN A 148 6.88 -18.48 -14.00
C GLN A 148 5.62 -19.21 -14.52
N ASP A 149 4.96 -20.01 -13.70
CA ASP A 149 3.72 -20.74 -14.00
C ASP A 149 2.45 -19.96 -13.59
N ILE A 150 2.59 -18.76 -13.02
CA ILE A 150 1.48 -17.94 -12.53
C ILE A 150 0.95 -17.05 -13.64
N GLN A 151 -0.32 -17.28 -14.04
CA GLN A 151 -1.00 -16.53 -15.10
C GLN A 151 -1.92 -15.41 -14.58
N GLU A 152 -2.25 -15.42 -13.30
CA GLU A 152 -3.13 -14.43 -12.67
C GLU A 152 -2.43 -13.82 -11.45
N LEU A 153 -2.76 -12.56 -11.12
CA LEU A 153 -2.26 -11.91 -9.93
C LEU A 153 -2.55 -12.80 -8.70
N PRO A 154 -1.53 -13.21 -7.93
CA PRO A 154 -1.70 -14.10 -6.79
C PRO A 154 -2.76 -13.56 -5.81
N PRO A 155 -3.63 -14.42 -5.24
CA PRO A 155 -4.71 -13.97 -4.35
C PRO A 155 -4.21 -13.06 -3.21
N VAL A 156 -3.07 -13.40 -2.61
CA VAL A 156 -2.44 -12.61 -1.53
C VAL A 156 -2.11 -11.18 -1.97
N LEU A 157 -1.55 -11.01 -3.18
CA LEU A 157 -1.17 -9.70 -3.70
C LEU A 157 -2.38 -8.92 -4.22
N TRP A 158 -3.38 -9.62 -4.75
CA TRP A 158 -4.65 -9.05 -5.19
C TRP A 158 -5.47 -8.51 -4.00
N GLU A 159 -5.55 -9.29 -2.92
CA GLU A 159 -6.20 -8.88 -1.68
C GLU A 159 -5.45 -7.70 -1.04
N LEU A 160 -4.14 -7.85 -0.83
CA LEU A 160 -3.29 -6.80 -0.26
C LEU A 160 -3.44 -5.49 -1.02
N THR A 161 -3.21 -5.48 -2.33
CA THR A 161 -3.27 -4.25 -3.13
C THR A 161 -4.65 -3.61 -3.05
N GLY A 162 -5.73 -4.40 -3.09
CA GLY A 162 -7.09 -3.88 -2.95
C GLY A 162 -7.35 -3.18 -1.61
N LEU A 163 -6.80 -3.71 -0.51
CA LEU A 163 -6.89 -3.08 0.81
C LEU A 163 -6.05 -1.80 0.88
N LEU A 164 -4.81 -1.85 0.41
CA LEU A 164 -3.88 -0.73 0.48
C LEU A 164 -4.41 0.51 -0.27
N LEU A 165 -5.15 0.30 -1.35
CA LEU A 165 -5.73 1.39 -2.15
C LEU A 165 -6.95 2.05 -1.52
N GLU A 166 -7.57 1.48 -0.49
CA GLU A 166 -8.61 2.17 0.28
C GLU A 166 -8.07 3.47 0.91
N ALA A 167 -6.76 3.56 1.20
CA ALA A 167 -6.10 4.78 1.69
C ALA A 167 -6.09 5.95 0.67
N ARG A 168 -6.55 5.70 -0.55
CA ARG A 168 -6.77 6.74 -1.57
C ARG A 168 -8.21 7.23 -1.65
N ASP A 169 -9.11 6.70 -0.83
CA ASP A 169 -10.50 7.14 -0.80
C ASP A 169 -10.59 8.62 -0.39
N GLY A 170 -11.22 9.42 -1.26
CA GLY A 170 -11.34 10.87 -1.13
C GLY A 170 -10.23 11.67 -1.80
N ALA A 171 -9.17 11.04 -2.33
CA ALA A 171 -8.08 11.70 -3.04
C ALA A 171 -8.47 12.07 -4.50
N VAL A 172 -9.42 13.00 -4.62
CA VAL A 172 -9.83 13.60 -5.89
C VAL A 172 -8.96 14.82 -6.24
N TYR A 173 -8.95 15.21 -7.51
CA TYR A 173 -8.24 16.43 -7.93
C TYR A 173 -8.75 17.65 -7.16
N GLY A 174 -7.83 18.38 -6.52
CA GLY A 174 -8.14 19.55 -5.69
C GLY A 174 -8.56 19.23 -4.25
N ALA A 175 -8.51 17.97 -3.82
CA ALA A 175 -8.68 17.63 -2.40
C ALA A 175 -7.59 18.30 -1.55
N GLU A 176 -7.98 18.80 -0.38
CA GLU A 176 -7.04 19.37 0.59
C GLU A 176 -6.13 18.27 1.13
N ARG A 177 -4.82 18.52 1.08
CA ARG A 177 -3.78 17.60 1.56
C ARG A 177 -3.04 18.24 2.71
N ASP A 178 -2.77 17.46 3.74
CA ASP A 178 -1.87 17.86 4.80
C ASP A 178 -0.41 17.67 4.35
N GLU A 179 0.11 18.67 3.64
CA GLU A 179 1.48 18.64 3.12
C GLU A 179 2.54 18.63 4.23
N VAL A 180 2.21 19.07 5.44
CA VAL A 180 3.13 19.00 6.59
C VAL A 180 3.31 17.55 7.01
N VAL A 181 2.22 16.81 7.20
CA VAL A 181 2.27 15.38 7.54
C VAL A 181 2.89 14.58 6.39
N LEU A 182 2.47 14.84 5.15
CA LEU A 182 3.03 14.15 3.99
C LEU A 182 4.53 14.44 3.82
N GLY A 183 4.99 15.66 4.12
CA GLY A 183 6.40 16.01 4.17
C GLY A 183 7.20 15.11 5.12
N LYS A 184 6.71 14.92 6.35
CA LYS A 184 7.35 14.01 7.32
C LYS A 184 7.39 12.56 6.84
N VAL A 185 6.32 12.10 6.19
CA VAL A 185 6.31 10.75 5.61
C VAL A 185 7.34 10.64 4.48
N ARG A 186 7.43 11.65 3.60
CA ARG A 186 8.45 11.70 2.54
C ARG A 186 9.86 11.62 3.12
N GLU A 187 10.15 12.31 4.22
CA GLU A 187 11.43 12.20 4.92
C GLU A 187 11.67 10.77 5.44
N ALA A 188 10.68 10.17 6.11
CA ALA A 188 10.78 8.81 6.66
C ALA A 188 10.96 7.73 5.57
N VAL A 189 10.49 7.98 4.35
CA VAL A 189 10.56 7.03 3.22
C VAL A 189 11.45 7.54 2.07
N GLY A 190 12.26 8.57 2.27
CA GLY A 190 12.88 9.36 1.19
C GLY A 190 13.73 8.56 0.20
N GLY A 191 14.38 7.48 0.64
CA GLY A 191 15.14 6.60 -0.25
C GLY A 191 14.30 5.69 -1.16
N LEU A 192 12.97 5.81 -1.15
CA LEU A 192 12.07 4.94 -1.92
C LEU A 192 11.51 5.58 -3.20
N PHE A 193 11.59 6.90 -3.34
CA PHE A 193 11.07 7.62 -4.50
C PHE A 193 11.88 7.27 -5.76
#